data_AF-A0A7J0E182-F1
#
_entry.id   AF-A0A7J0E182-F1
#
_cell.length_a   1.000
_cell.length_b   1.000
_cell.length_c   1.000
_cell.angle_alpha   90.00
_cell.angle_beta   90.00
_cell.angle_gamma   90.00
#
_symmetry.space_group_name_H-M   'P 1'
#
loop_
_entity.id
_entity.type
_entity.pdbx_description
1 polymer ?
#
loop_
_entity_poly.entity_id
_entity_poly.type
_entity_poly.pdbx_seq_one_letter_code
_entity_poly.pdbx_strand_id
1 'polypeptide(L)'
;MIRSCFVAAWVDEMCNIFPKKHGHFRAFFDKRISQEVSGDSLGEEFSGYVFKIMGGCDKQGFPMKQGVLTPGRVRLLLHRGTPCFRGYGRRNGERRRKSVRGCIVSQDLSVLNLVIVKKGENDLPGLTDTEKPRMRGPKRASKIRKLFNLSKEDDVRKYVNTYRRSFTTKAGKKVSKAPKIQRLVTPLTLQRKRARIADKKKRIAKRLRLRQPSTRSSLLPD
;
A
#
# COMPACT_ATOMS: atom_id res chain seq x y z
N MET A 1 -19.72 12.75 22.26
CA MET A 1 -20.33 14.05 21.87
C MET A 1 -19.29 14.76 21.01
N ILE A 2 -19.40 14.90 19.70
CA ILE A 2 -20.55 15.11 18.82
C ILE A 2 -20.55 13.99 17.76
N ARG A 3 -21.55 13.11 17.89
CA ARG A 3 -22.05 12.20 16.86
C ARG A 3 -23.34 12.86 16.33
N SER A 4 -23.81 12.36 15.19
CA SER A 4 -25.12 12.58 14.56
C SER A 4 -25.39 13.94 13.90
N CYS A 5 -26.15 13.85 12.79
CA CYS A 5 -26.67 14.92 11.94
C CYS A 5 -25.70 15.54 10.92
N PHE A 6 -25.33 14.79 9.87
CA PHE A 6 -25.17 15.41 8.53
C PHE A 6 -25.20 14.42 7.34
N VAL A 7 -25.71 13.19 7.52
CA VAL A 7 -25.69 12.15 6.44
C VAL A 7 -27.08 11.82 5.90
N ALA A 8 -28.16 12.30 6.53
CA ALA A 8 -29.52 11.86 6.20
C ALA A 8 -30.31 12.76 5.23
N ALA A 9 -29.84 13.97 4.90
CA ALA A 9 -30.61 14.91 4.08
C ALA A 9 -30.17 14.96 2.60
N TRP A 10 -29.21 14.14 2.17
CA TRP A 10 -28.66 14.21 0.81
C TRP A 10 -28.76 12.89 0.02
N VAL A 11 -29.42 11.88 0.59
CA VAL A 11 -29.58 10.57 -0.06
C VAL A 11 -30.95 10.43 -0.75
N ASP A 12 -31.97 11.19 -0.34
CA ASP A 12 -33.30 11.07 -0.93
C ASP A 12 -33.57 12.03 -2.10
N GLU A 13 -32.79 13.11 -2.26
CA GLU A 13 -33.03 14.11 -3.32
C GLU A 13 -32.28 13.86 -4.65
N MET A 14 -31.31 12.93 -4.68
CA MET A 14 -30.60 12.55 -5.91
C MET A 14 -31.10 11.24 -6.55
N CYS A 15 -32.25 10.70 -6.08
CA CYS A 15 -32.82 9.47 -6.65
C CYS A 15 -33.85 9.71 -7.77
N ASN A 16 -34.25 10.97 -8.04
CA ASN A 16 -35.29 11.31 -9.02
C ASN A 16 -34.81 12.12 -10.25
N ILE A 17 -33.50 12.22 -10.51
CA ILE A 17 -32.95 12.99 -11.66
C ILE A 17 -32.34 12.10 -12.77
N PHE A 18 -32.39 10.77 -12.65
CA PHE A 18 -31.98 9.89 -13.75
C PHE A 18 -33.15 9.01 -14.19
N PRO A 19 -33.84 9.31 -15.29
CA PRO A 19 -34.75 8.34 -15.90
C PRO A 19 -33.95 7.08 -16.19
N LYS A 20 -34.50 5.92 -15.81
CA LYS A 20 -33.90 4.59 -15.95
C LYS A 20 -33.55 4.25 -17.41
N LYS A 21 -32.48 4.84 -17.96
CA LYS A 21 -31.85 4.37 -19.20
C LYS A 21 -30.92 3.22 -18.84
N HIS A 22 -31.47 2.01 -18.86
CA HIS A 22 -30.77 0.74 -18.57
C HIS A 22 -29.67 0.35 -19.59
N GLY A 23 -29.19 1.29 -20.41
CA GLY A 23 -28.19 1.05 -21.47
C GLY A 23 -26.74 1.28 -21.04
N HIS A 24 -26.49 2.30 -20.22
CA HIS A 24 -25.12 2.78 -19.92
C HIS A 24 -24.26 1.75 -19.17
N PHE A 25 -24.87 0.98 -18.26
CA PHE A 25 -24.15 0.00 -17.44
C PHE A 25 -23.90 -1.34 -18.12
N ARG A 26 -24.55 -1.60 -19.26
CA ARG A 26 -24.40 -2.87 -20.00
C ARG A 26 -22.97 -3.11 -20.46
N ALA A 27 -22.25 -2.04 -20.75
CA ALA A 27 -20.85 -2.09 -21.13
C ALA A 27 -19.93 -2.68 -20.06
N PHE A 28 -20.37 -2.81 -18.80
CA PHE A 28 -19.58 -3.47 -17.76
C PHE A 28 -19.94 -4.92 -17.51
N PHE A 29 -21.12 -5.39 -17.92
CA PHE A 29 -21.53 -6.76 -17.65
C PHE A 29 -20.63 -7.76 -18.38
N ASP A 30 -20.45 -8.93 -17.76
CA ASP A 30 -19.59 -10.01 -18.21
C ASP A 30 -18.08 -9.68 -18.31
N LYS A 31 -17.70 -8.47 -17.93
CA LYS A 31 -16.30 -8.08 -17.80
C LYS A 31 -15.72 -8.58 -16.49
N ARG A 32 -14.44 -8.93 -16.54
CA ARG A 32 -13.66 -9.39 -15.40
C ARG A 32 -12.98 -8.22 -14.71
N ILE A 33 -12.72 -8.38 -13.42
CA ILE A 33 -11.82 -7.49 -12.68
C ILE A 33 -10.47 -7.35 -13.41
N SER A 34 -9.90 -6.16 -13.37
CA SER A 34 -8.70 -5.70 -14.08
C SER A 34 -8.82 -5.55 -15.60
N GLN A 35 -10.00 -5.76 -16.20
CA GLN A 35 -10.22 -5.41 -17.61
C GLN A 35 -10.42 -3.90 -17.78
N GLU A 36 -10.01 -3.42 -18.96
CA GLU A 36 -10.19 -2.05 -19.42
C GLU A 36 -11.53 -1.91 -20.15
N VAL A 37 -12.18 -0.76 -19.96
CA VAL A 37 -13.50 -0.44 -20.47
C VAL A 37 -13.47 0.98 -20.98
N SER A 38 -14.00 1.20 -22.19
CA SER A 38 -14.21 2.55 -22.71
C SER A 38 -15.26 3.29 -21.87
N GLY A 39 -14.96 4.54 -21.55
CA GLY A 39 -15.87 5.47 -20.88
C GLY A 39 -17.00 5.98 -21.77
N ASP A 40 -16.87 5.88 -23.10
CA ASP A 40 -17.84 6.43 -24.05
C ASP A 40 -19.27 5.88 -23.85
N SER A 41 -19.37 4.64 -23.35
CA SER A 41 -20.67 4.00 -23.10
C SER A 41 -21.41 4.55 -21.88
N LEU A 42 -20.74 5.28 -21.00
CA LEU A 42 -21.30 5.80 -19.75
C LEU A 42 -22.02 7.13 -19.93
N GLY A 43 -21.48 7.96 -20.81
CA GLY A 43 -21.99 9.29 -21.11
C GLY A 43 -20.95 10.14 -21.83
N GLU A 44 -21.40 11.26 -22.38
CA GLU A 44 -20.57 12.21 -23.14
C GLU A 44 -19.44 12.81 -22.29
N GLU A 45 -19.68 12.98 -20.99
CA GLU A 45 -18.69 13.47 -20.01
C GLU A 45 -17.47 12.55 -19.90
N PHE A 46 -17.64 11.26 -20.18
CA PHE A 46 -16.59 10.24 -20.08
C PHE A 46 -16.01 9.84 -21.45
N SER A 47 -16.24 10.65 -22.47
CA SER A 47 -15.68 10.45 -23.80
C SER A 47 -14.14 10.41 -23.78
N GLY A 48 -13.57 9.40 -24.44
CA GLY A 48 -12.13 9.19 -24.52
C GLY A 48 -11.47 8.67 -23.23
N TYR A 49 -12.21 8.48 -22.14
CA TYR A 49 -11.67 7.89 -20.92
C TYR A 49 -11.53 6.38 -21.05
N VAL A 50 -10.44 5.84 -20.48
CA VAL A 50 -10.29 4.39 -20.31
C VAL A 50 -10.28 4.06 -18.83
N PHE A 51 -11.27 3.28 -18.42
CA PHE A 51 -11.43 2.82 -17.04
C PHE A 51 -10.96 1.39 -16.89
N LYS A 52 -10.27 1.11 -15.80
CA LYS A 52 -9.96 -0.26 -15.35
C LYS A 52 -10.83 -0.64 -14.17
N ILE A 53 -11.49 -1.78 -14.26
CA ILE A 53 -12.32 -2.30 -13.16
C ILE A 53 -11.41 -2.83 -12.05
N MET A 54 -11.25 -2.09 -10.95
CA MET A 54 -10.40 -2.52 -9.84
C MET A 54 -11.11 -3.44 -8.85
N GLY A 55 -12.43 -3.43 -8.83
CA GLY A 55 -13.25 -4.31 -8.01
C GLY A 55 -14.65 -3.76 -7.81
N GLY A 56 -15.30 -4.21 -6.74
CA GLY A 56 -16.66 -3.78 -6.41
C GLY A 56 -17.19 -4.51 -5.19
N CYS A 57 -18.39 -4.11 -4.77
CA CYS A 57 -19.13 -4.72 -3.69
C CYS A 57 -20.54 -5.09 -4.16
N ASP A 58 -20.99 -6.27 -3.74
CA ASP A 58 -22.37 -6.71 -3.87
C ASP A 58 -23.30 -5.85 -2.97
N LYS A 59 -24.61 -5.88 -3.19
CA LYS A 59 -25.64 -5.21 -2.37
C LYS A 59 -25.54 -5.52 -0.88
N GLN A 60 -25.08 -6.71 -0.51
CA GLN A 60 -24.87 -7.11 0.89
C GLN A 60 -23.45 -6.78 1.40
N GLY A 61 -22.65 -6.03 0.65
CA GLY A 61 -21.32 -5.60 1.02
C GLY A 61 -20.22 -6.66 0.84
N PHE A 62 -20.51 -7.78 0.17
CA PHE A 62 -19.47 -8.77 -0.14
C PHE A 62 -18.55 -8.26 -1.25
N PRO A 63 -17.23 -8.16 -1.02
CA PRO A 63 -16.31 -7.64 -2.03
C PRO A 63 -16.02 -8.69 -3.11
N MET A 64 -15.74 -8.20 -4.33
CA MET A 64 -15.23 -9.01 -5.44
C MET A 64 -13.82 -9.54 -5.15
N LYS A 65 -13.56 -10.78 -5.54
CA LYS A 65 -12.24 -11.41 -5.45
C LYS A 65 -11.71 -11.75 -6.83
N GLN A 66 -10.52 -11.24 -7.16
CA GLN A 66 -9.82 -11.61 -8.39
C GLN A 66 -9.47 -13.10 -8.41
N GLY A 67 -9.66 -13.72 -9.58
CA GLY A 67 -9.39 -15.14 -9.84
C GLY A 67 -10.58 -16.08 -9.58
N VAL A 68 -11.70 -15.58 -9.04
CA VAL A 68 -12.93 -16.38 -8.88
C VAL A 68 -13.82 -16.13 -10.09
N LEU A 69 -13.75 -17.00 -11.10
CA LEU A 69 -14.40 -16.83 -12.41
C LEU A 69 -15.91 -17.15 -12.39
N THR A 70 -16.63 -16.60 -11.42
CA THR A 70 -18.09 -16.73 -11.33
C THR A 70 -18.71 -15.34 -11.29
N PRO A 71 -19.92 -15.13 -11.85
CA PRO A 71 -20.66 -13.90 -11.61
C PRO A 71 -21.15 -13.84 -10.17
N GLY A 72 -21.62 -14.96 -9.62
CA GLY A 72 -22.20 -15.07 -8.28
C GLY A 72 -21.21 -15.09 -7.12
N ARG A 73 -21.71 -15.47 -5.93
CA ARG A 73 -20.92 -15.58 -4.70
C ARG A 73 -20.45 -17.01 -4.45
N VAL A 74 -19.24 -17.13 -3.90
CA VAL A 74 -18.63 -18.42 -3.56
C VAL A 74 -18.07 -18.36 -2.13
N ARG A 75 -18.17 -19.47 -1.38
CA ARG A 75 -17.60 -19.58 -0.02
C ARG A 75 -16.21 -20.20 -0.07
N LEU A 76 -15.18 -19.37 0.10
CA LEU A 76 -13.78 -19.79 0.05
C LEU A 76 -13.11 -19.77 1.42
N LEU A 77 -12.13 -20.65 1.62
CA LEU A 77 -11.28 -20.69 2.80
C LEU A 77 -10.09 -19.72 2.66
N LEU A 78 -10.20 -18.54 3.25
CA LEU A 78 -9.23 -17.45 3.10
C LEU A 78 -8.17 -17.46 4.21
N HIS A 79 -6.93 -17.08 3.87
CA HIS A 79 -5.81 -16.88 4.80
C HIS A 79 -5.52 -15.39 5.03
N ARG A 80 -4.88 -15.06 6.15
CA ARG A 80 -4.55 -13.68 6.54
C ARG A 80 -3.78 -12.93 5.44
N GLY A 81 -4.25 -11.73 5.07
CA GLY A 81 -3.62 -10.89 4.06
C GLY A 81 -4.12 -11.12 2.64
N THR A 82 -4.99 -12.12 2.42
CA THR A 82 -5.69 -12.24 1.13
C THR A 82 -6.73 -11.14 0.95
N PRO A 83 -7.01 -10.71 -0.30
CA PRO A 83 -8.14 -9.84 -0.57
C PRO A 83 -9.42 -10.49 -0.05
N CYS A 84 -10.32 -9.66 0.50
CA CYS A 84 -11.54 -10.02 1.23
C CYS A 84 -11.30 -10.54 2.68
N PHE A 85 -10.05 -10.76 3.11
CA PHE A 85 -9.71 -11.14 4.48
C PHE A 85 -8.46 -10.43 5.01
N ARG A 86 -8.68 -9.30 5.69
CA ARG A 86 -7.61 -8.52 6.35
C ARG A 86 -6.89 -9.32 7.44
N GLY A 87 -7.64 -10.11 8.23
CA GLY A 87 -7.09 -11.02 9.24
C GLY A 87 -6.30 -10.35 10.38
N TYR A 88 -6.44 -9.05 10.59
CA TYR A 88 -5.90 -8.36 11.76
C TYR A 88 -6.70 -8.78 13.01
N GLY A 89 -6.01 -9.12 14.11
CA GLY A 89 -6.63 -9.56 15.37
C GLY A 89 -7.00 -11.04 15.46
N ARG A 90 -6.49 -11.88 14.54
CA ARG A 90 -6.74 -13.33 14.51
C ARG A 90 -5.47 -14.12 14.83
N ARG A 91 -5.61 -15.38 15.24
CA ARG A 91 -4.44 -16.22 15.56
C ARG A 91 -3.58 -16.43 14.30
N ASN A 92 -2.27 -16.51 14.49
CA ASN A 92 -1.37 -16.80 13.37
C ASN A 92 -1.71 -18.17 12.79
N GLY A 93 -1.82 -18.26 11.45
CA GLY A 93 -2.23 -19.49 10.76
C GLY A 93 -3.75 -19.72 10.67
N GLU A 94 -4.59 -18.89 11.31
CA GLU A 94 -6.04 -19.04 11.23
C GLU A 94 -6.54 -18.81 9.79
N ARG A 95 -7.35 -19.75 9.29
CA ARG A 95 -8.06 -19.65 8.02
C ARG A 95 -9.55 -19.60 8.30
N ARG A 96 -10.29 -18.76 7.56
CA ARG A 96 -11.74 -18.60 7.74
C ARG A 96 -12.49 -18.76 6.44
N ARG A 97 -13.54 -19.59 6.46
CA ARG A 97 -14.46 -19.74 5.33
C ARG A 97 -15.37 -18.52 5.26
N LYS A 98 -15.26 -17.73 4.18
CA LYS A 98 -16.04 -16.51 3.95
C LYS A 98 -16.67 -16.53 2.56
N SER A 99 -17.87 -15.97 2.46
CA SER A 99 -18.50 -15.68 1.18
C SER A 99 -17.81 -14.49 0.52
N VAL A 100 -17.46 -14.62 -0.75
CA VAL A 100 -16.89 -13.55 -1.58
C VAL A 100 -17.65 -13.49 -2.89
N ARG A 101 -17.74 -12.31 -3.50
CA ARG A 101 -18.28 -12.17 -4.86
C ARG A 101 -17.19 -12.56 -5.86
N GLY A 102 -17.58 -13.21 -6.96
CA GLY A 102 -16.65 -13.52 -8.02
C GLY A 102 -16.17 -12.27 -8.77
N CYS A 103 -15.30 -12.49 -9.76
CA CYS A 103 -14.63 -11.40 -10.47
C CYS A 103 -15.40 -10.89 -11.69
N ILE A 104 -16.46 -11.60 -12.12
CA ILE A 104 -17.29 -11.23 -13.26
C ILE A 104 -18.34 -10.23 -12.78
N VAL A 105 -18.47 -9.12 -13.51
CA VAL A 105 -19.43 -8.07 -13.21
C VAL A 105 -20.84 -8.50 -13.63
N SER A 106 -21.80 -8.26 -12.75
CA SER A 106 -23.20 -8.66 -12.90
C SER A 106 -24.12 -7.61 -12.28
N GLN A 107 -25.42 -7.69 -12.56
CA GLN A 107 -26.44 -6.77 -12.05
C GLN A 107 -26.61 -6.77 -10.52
N ASP A 108 -26.12 -7.80 -9.81
CA ASP A 108 -26.20 -7.87 -8.35
C ASP A 108 -25.23 -6.93 -7.61
N LEU A 109 -24.33 -6.28 -8.34
CA LEU A 109 -23.38 -5.35 -7.74
C LEU A 109 -24.08 -4.05 -7.35
N SER A 110 -23.73 -3.53 -6.18
CA SER A 110 -24.19 -2.22 -5.72
C SER A 110 -23.19 -1.12 -6.06
N VAL A 111 -21.89 -1.42 -5.96
CA VAL A 111 -20.82 -0.45 -6.21
C VAL A 111 -19.72 -1.11 -7.06
N LEU A 112 -19.26 -0.38 -8.07
CA LEU A 112 -18.06 -0.70 -8.85
C LEU A 112 -16.96 0.32 -8.55
N ASN A 113 -15.74 -0.18 -8.34
CA ASN A 113 -14.56 0.65 -8.14
C ASN A 113 -13.78 0.69 -9.46
N LEU A 114 -13.78 1.85 -10.11
CA LEU A 114 -13.06 2.12 -11.35
C LEU A 114 -11.81 2.95 -11.08
N VAL A 115 -10.77 2.73 -11.87
CA VAL A 115 -9.56 3.57 -11.88
C VAL A 115 -9.31 4.05 -13.30
N ILE A 116 -9.06 5.34 -13.46
CA ILE A 116 -8.69 5.94 -14.75
C ILE A 116 -7.29 5.49 -15.13
N VAL A 117 -7.17 4.89 -16.32
CA VAL A 117 -5.88 4.52 -16.92
C VAL A 117 -5.42 5.59 -17.90
N LYS A 118 -6.35 6.08 -18.73
CA LYS A 118 -6.12 7.18 -19.67
C LYS A 118 -7.15 8.27 -19.42
N LYS A 119 -6.68 9.52 -19.30
CA LYS A 119 -7.53 10.70 -19.22
C LYS A 119 -8.14 10.94 -20.61
N GLY A 120 -9.45 11.19 -20.66
CA GLY A 120 -10.15 11.58 -21.88
C GLY A 120 -10.01 13.08 -22.18
N GLU A 121 -10.88 13.57 -23.05
CA GLU A 121 -10.84 14.95 -23.55
C GLU A 121 -11.39 15.94 -22.52
N ASN A 122 -12.54 15.63 -21.93
CA ASN A 122 -13.21 16.49 -20.95
C ASN A 122 -12.63 16.29 -19.54
N ASP A 123 -12.53 17.36 -18.76
CA ASP A 123 -12.14 17.28 -17.35
C ASP A 123 -13.32 16.94 -16.45
N LEU A 124 -13.09 16.03 -15.49
CA LEU A 124 -14.11 15.59 -14.54
C LEU A 124 -14.00 16.39 -13.23
N PRO A 125 -15.06 17.14 -12.85
CA PRO A 125 -15.03 17.95 -11.65
C PRO A 125 -14.78 17.09 -10.40
N GLY A 126 -13.84 17.52 -9.55
CA GLY A 126 -13.49 16.85 -8.30
C GLY A 126 -12.56 15.64 -8.41
N LEU A 127 -12.30 15.11 -9.61
CA LEU A 127 -11.37 13.99 -9.81
C LEU A 127 -10.09 14.41 -10.53
N THR A 128 -10.19 14.96 -11.74
CA THR A 128 -9.01 15.42 -12.50
C THR A 128 -8.65 16.87 -12.20
N ASP A 129 -9.63 17.67 -11.76
CA ASP A 129 -9.46 19.08 -11.44
C ASP A 129 -8.55 19.34 -10.21
N THR A 130 -8.57 18.44 -9.22
CA THR A 130 -7.80 18.63 -7.97
C THR A 130 -6.54 17.79 -7.91
N GLU A 131 -5.38 18.44 -7.90
CA GLU A 131 -4.11 17.76 -7.66
C GLU A 131 -3.85 17.58 -6.16
N LYS A 132 -3.83 16.31 -5.70
CA LYS A 132 -3.51 15.97 -4.31
C LYS A 132 -2.00 15.69 -4.16
N PRO A 133 -1.23 16.54 -3.45
CA PRO A 133 0.19 16.30 -3.28
C PRO A 133 0.45 15.06 -2.41
N ARG A 134 1.58 14.37 -2.67
CA ARG A 134 1.97 13.20 -1.87
C ARG A 134 2.29 13.61 -0.43
N MET A 135 1.54 13.06 0.53
CA MET A 135 1.69 13.40 1.95
C MET A 135 3.07 13.07 2.54
N ARG A 136 3.77 12.06 2.02
CA ARG A 136 5.05 11.57 2.56
C ARG A 136 6.06 11.29 1.45
N GLY A 137 7.27 11.79 1.64
CA GLY A 137 8.43 11.45 0.81
C GLY A 137 9.06 10.10 1.16
N PRO A 138 10.06 9.66 0.37
CA PRO A 138 10.78 8.41 0.60
C PRO A 138 11.61 8.46 1.91
N LYS A 139 11.48 7.42 2.75
CA LYS A 139 12.23 7.29 4.02
C LYS A 139 13.60 6.61 3.89
N ARG A 140 13.77 5.74 2.89
CA ARG A 140 14.97 4.90 2.72
C ARG A 140 16.01 5.65 1.87
N ALA A 141 17.28 5.65 2.28
CA ALA A 141 18.37 6.34 1.56
C ALA A 141 18.42 6.00 0.06
N SER A 142 18.29 4.72 -0.31
CA SER A 142 18.29 4.29 -1.71
C SER A 142 17.09 4.82 -2.52
N LYS A 143 15.92 5.02 -1.89
CA LYS A 143 14.74 5.59 -2.57
C LYS A 143 14.87 7.11 -2.72
N ILE A 144 15.52 7.78 -1.77
CA ILE A 144 15.82 9.21 -1.84
C ILE A 144 16.77 9.47 -3.02
N ARG A 145 17.85 8.68 -3.14
CA ARG A 145 18.79 8.79 -4.27
C ARG A 145 18.11 8.63 -5.63
N LYS A 146 17.25 7.61 -5.78
CA LYS A 146 16.50 7.37 -7.02
C LYS A 146 15.55 8.51 -7.38
N LEU A 147 15.00 9.21 -6.38
CA LEU A 147 14.02 10.26 -6.64
C LEU A 147 14.70 11.57 -7.08
N PHE A 148 15.86 11.87 -6.50
CA PHE A 148 16.63 13.07 -6.82
C PHE A 148 17.77 12.81 -7.83
N ASN A 149 17.82 11.62 -8.43
CA ASN A 149 18.89 11.19 -9.32
C ASN A 149 20.32 11.42 -8.76
N LEU A 150 20.49 11.18 -7.46
CA LEU A 150 21.77 11.39 -6.76
C LEU A 150 22.70 10.18 -6.89
N SER A 151 24.00 10.46 -6.89
CA SER A 151 25.05 9.45 -6.82
C SER A 151 25.15 8.82 -5.42
N LYS A 152 26.09 7.89 -5.24
CA LYS A 152 26.29 7.22 -3.93
C LYS A 152 27.11 8.10 -2.98
N GLU A 153 27.91 8.98 -3.54
CA GLU A 153 28.84 9.91 -2.92
C GLU A 153 28.08 11.06 -2.27
N ASP A 154 26.94 11.44 -2.85
CA ASP A 154 26.10 12.52 -2.36
C ASP A 154 25.40 12.22 -1.03
N ASP A 155 25.36 13.23 -0.16
CA ASP A 155 24.65 13.16 1.12
C ASP A 155 23.15 13.41 0.96
N VAL A 156 22.37 12.35 1.20
CA VAL A 156 20.91 12.36 1.16
C VAL A 156 20.26 13.20 2.27
N ARG A 157 20.99 13.58 3.34
CA ARG A 157 20.40 14.30 4.49
C ARG A 157 19.87 15.68 4.11
N LYS A 158 20.59 16.41 3.25
CA LYS A 158 20.22 17.75 2.79
C LYS A 158 18.88 17.71 2.05
N TYR A 159 18.71 16.74 1.18
CA TYR A 159 17.53 16.58 0.32
C TYR A 159 16.27 16.09 1.06
N VAL A 160 16.40 15.48 2.24
CA VAL A 160 15.22 15.10 3.04
C VAL A 160 14.56 16.32 3.68
N ASN A 161 15.27 17.45 3.79
CA ASN A 161 14.70 18.68 4.34
C ASN A 161 13.66 19.33 3.43
N THR A 162 13.68 19.06 2.12
CA THR A 162 12.65 19.55 1.18
C THR A 162 11.30 18.87 1.43
N TYR A 163 11.29 17.67 1.97
CA TYR A 163 10.07 16.91 2.33
C TYR A 163 9.65 17.06 3.79
N ARG A 164 10.07 18.15 4.44
CA ARG A 164 9.59 18.43 5.79
C ARG A 164 8.11 18.74 5.74
N ARG A 165 7.35 18.05 6.59
CA ARG A 165 5.95 18.36 6.78
C ARG A 165 5.84 19.49 7.78
N SER A 166 5.49 20.69 7.31
CA SER A 166 5.00 21.79 8.14
C SER A 166 3.51 21.57 8.39
N PHE A 167 3.08 21.71 9.65
CA PHE A 167 1.66 21.74 10.00
C PHE A 167 1.43 22.53 11.28
N THR A 168 0.26 23.15 11.38
CA THR A 168 -0.23 23.74 12.63
C THR A 168 -0.85 22.65 13.49
N THR A 169 -0.44 22.60 14.76
CA THR A 169 -1.09 21.76 15.76
C THR A 169 -2.43 22.37 16.16
N LYS A 170 -3.31 21.56 16.77
CA LYS A 170 -4.59 22.06 17.32
C LYS A 170 -4.39 23.20 18.34
N ALA A 171 -3.24 23.24 19.02
CA ALA A 171 -2.85 24.30 19.95
C ALA A 171 -2.20 25.52 19.25
N GLY A 172 -2.36 25.69 17.94
CA GLY A 172 -1.84 26.83 17.16
C GLY A 172 -0.33 26.81 16.85
N LYS A 173 0.46 25.93 17.49
CA LYS A 173 1.92 25.87 17.26
C LYS A 173 2.25 25.33 15.88
N LYS A 174 3.09 26.05 15.12
CA LYS A 174 3.66 25.62 13.84
C LYS A 174 4.80 24.63 14.11
N VAL A 175 4.70 23.41 13.59
CA VAL A 175 5.72 22.36 13.77
C VAL A 175 6.18 21.81 12.43
N SER A 176 7.48 21.58 12.30
CA SER A 176 8.09 20.95 11.12
C SER A 176 8.67 19.58 11.48
N LYS A 177 8.20 18.51 10.83
CA LYS A 177 8.65 17.13 11.08
C LYS A 177 9.34 16.53 9.85
N ALA A 178 10.49 15.89 10.08
CA ALA A 178 11.24 15.12 9.09
C ALA A 178 11.30 13.62 9.47
N PRO A 179 11.26 12.69 8.50
CA PRO A 179 11.46 11.29 8.79
C PRO A 179 12.93 10.96 9.06
N LYS A 180 13.21 10.11 10.06
CA LYS A 180 14.53 9.51 10.24
C LYS A 180 14.88 8.65 9.02
N ILE A 181 15.98 8.98 8.35
CA ILE A 181 16.45 8.25 7.16
C ILE A 181 16.83 6.83 7.55
N GLN A 182 16.24 5.86 6.86
CA GLN A 182 16.53 4.45 7.07
C GLN A 182 17.62 3.98 6.10
N ARG A 183 18.53 3.12 6.59
CA ARG A 183 19.62 2.52 5.81
C ARG A 183 20.64 3.52 5.28
N LEU A 184 20.80 4.67 5.94
CA LEU A 184 21.95 5.54 5.69
C LEU A 184 23.20 4.89 6.30
N VAL A 185 24.29 4.85 5.54
CA VAL A 185 25.60 4.44 6.06
C VAL A 185 26.15 5.60 6.88
N THR A 186 26.37 5.37 8.17
CA THR A 186 26.97 6.35 9.09
C THR A 186 28.28 5.83 9.67
N PRO A 187 29.18 6.69 10.15
CA PRO A 187 30.43 6.27 10.80
C PRO A 187 30.19 5.24 11.92
N LEU A 188 29.12 5.43 12.71
CA LEU A 188 28.70 4.49 13.75
C LEU A 188 28.32 3.11 13.19
N THR A 189 27.65 3.03 12.04
CA THR A 189 27.34 1.74 11.41
C THR A 189 28.61 1.04 10.89
N LEU A 190 29.58 1.80 10.37
CA LEU A 190 30.87 1.26 9.93
C LEU A 190 31.69 0.76 11.13
N GLN A 191 31.74 1.52 12.22
CA GLN A 191 32.39 1.13 13.46
C GLN A 191 31.80 -0.18 14.03
N ARG A 192 30.46 -0.28 14.13
CA ARG A 192 29.78 -1.51 14.59
C ARG A 192 30.07 -2.71 13.67
N LYS A 193 30.20 -2.49 12.36
CA LYS A 193 30.58 -3.53 11.40
C LYS A 193 32.04 -3.98 11.63
N ARG A 194 32.97 -3.04 11.80
CA ARG A 194 34.39 -3.31 12.10
C ARG A 194 34.53 -4.07 13.42
N ALA A 195 33.86 -3.63 14.48
CA ALA A 195 33.85 -4.29 15.79
C ALA A 195 33.37 -5.74 15.71
N ARG A 196 32.23 -6.00 15.04
CA ARG A 196 31.73 -7.37 14.83
C ARG A 196 32.75 -8.28 14.14
N ILE A 197 33.46 -7.76 13.14
CA ILE A 197 34.51 -8.51 12.43
C ILE A 197 35.68 -8.79 13.37
N ALA A 198 36.11 -7.81 14.16
CA ALA A 198 37.17 -7.97 15.15
C ALA A 198 36.79 -9.01 16.22
N ASP A 199 35.57 -8.98 16.76
CA ASP A 199 35.08 -9.95 17.74
C ASP A 199 35.06 -11.37 17.18
N LYS A 200 34.65 -11.53 15.90
CA LYS A 200 34.68 -12.83 15.22
C LYS A 200 36.11 -13.35 15.10
N LYS A 201 37.06 -12.49 14.70
CA LYS A 201 38.50 -12.85 14.64
C LYS A 201 39.04 -13.23 16.02
N LYS A 202 38.74 -12.44 17.06
CA LYS A 202 39.14 -12.69 18.45
C LYS A 202 38.61 -14.02 18.96
N ARG A 203 37.35 -14.36 18.65
CA ARG A 203 36.73 -15.64 19.03
C ARG A 203 37.42 -16.83 18.36
N ILE A 204 37.75 -16.71 17.07
CA ILE A 204 38.48 -17.77 16.33
C ILE A 204 39.88 -17.95 16.91
N ALA A 205 40.62 -16.86 17.14
CA ALA A 205 41.96 -16.91 17.73
C ALA A 205 41.95 -17.53 19.15
N LYS A 206 40.97 -17.16 19.99
CA LYS A 206 40.80 -17.78 21.32
C LYS A 206 40.53 -19.28 21.21
N ARG A 207 39.63 -19.69 20.31
CA ARG A 207 39.33 -21.12 20.08
C ARG A 207 40.55 -21.89 19.60
N LEU A 208 41.34 -21.31 18.68
CA LEU A 208 42.57 -21.93 18.19
C LEU A 208 43.60 -22.09 19.32
N ARG A 209 43.78 -21.06 20.15
CA ARG A 209 44.66 -21.10 21.33
C ARG A 209 44.25 -22.17 22.33
N LEU A 210 42.95 -22.30 22.63
CA LEU A 210 42.43 -23.31 23.55
C LEU A 210 42.48 -24.75 22.99
N ARG A 211 42.58 -24.90 21.66
CA ARG A 211 42.66 -26.22 21.00
C ARG A 211 44.09 -26.78 20.99
N GLN A 212 45.12 -25.96 21.21
CA GLN A 212 46.48 -26.48 21.29
C GLN A 212 46.66 -27.26 22.61
N PRO A 213 47.16 -28.51 22.55
CA PRO A 213 47.42 -29.28 23.76
C PRO A 213 48.48 -28.55 24.61
N SER A 214 48.27 -28.49 25.92
CA SER A 214 49.23 -27.87 26.83
C SER A 214 50.52 -28.67 26.85
N THR A 215 51.52 -28.26 26.08
CA THR A 215 52.91 -28.71 26.24
C THR A 215 53.48 -28.05 27.50
N ARG A 216 52.96 -28.42 28.66
CA ARG A 216 53.62 -28.14 29.95
C ARG A 216 54.34 -29.42 30.32
N SER A 217 55.45 -29.69 29.63
CA SER A 217 56.39 -30.73 30.01
C SER A 217 56.95 -30.38 31.39
N SER A 218 56.64 -31.24 32.35
CA SER A 218 57.24 -31.31 33.67
C SER A 218 58.75 -31.44 33.56
N LEU A 219 59.48 -30.36 33.86
CA LEU A 219 60.87 -30.47 34.30
C LEU A 219 60.82 -30.32 35.83
N LEU A 220 61.01 -31.45 36.52
CA LEU A 220 61.26 -31.48 37.96
C LEU A 220 62.69 -30.97 38.19
N PRO A 221 62.93 -30.04 39.13
CA PRO A 221 64.28 -29.70 39.55
C PRO A 221 64.84 -30.80 40.47
N ASP A 222 66.05 -31.25 40.15
CA ASP A 222 66.84 -32.25 40.90
C ASP A 222 67.26 -31.77 42.30
#